data_AF-A0A933H5B4-F1
#
_entry.id   AF-A0A933H5B4-F1
#
_cell.length_a   1.000
_cell.length_b   1.000
_cell.length_c   1.000
_cell.angle_alpha   90.00
_cell.angle_beta   90.00
_cell.angle_gamma   90.00
#
_symmetry.space_group_name_H-M   'P 1'
#
loop_
_entity.id
_entity.type
_entity.pdbx_description
1 polymer ?
#
loop_
_entity_poly.entity_id
_entity_poly.type
_entity_poly.pdbx_seq_one_letter_code
_entity_poly.pdbx_strand_id
1 'polypeptide(L)'
;MPADKFVRGMYAAGGAPYFDAMGVNAPGYFNPPEKSPDETEKDPQLKARWVTFRHVEDIRKIMIENGDADKQIAILEMGWTTDQVNPTYSWYAVTEEQQAEYLVRAYQWAKQNWQPWIGLMSSIYIAEYSWSEKDEQYWYAITRPSFPEPDLRPAYHALKNMPK
;
A
#
# COMPACT_ATOMS: atom_id res chain seq x y z
N MET A 1 11.58 6.92 -12.07
CA MET A 1 10.50 7.75 -12.62
C MET A 1 9.28 7.57 -11.72
N PRO A 2 8.59 8.64 -11.28
CA PRO A 2 7.35 8.55 -10.52
C PRO A 2 6.27 7.72 -11.23
N ALA A 3 5.43 7.00 -10.48
CA ALA A 3 4.42 6.08 -11.02
C ALA A 3 3.40 6.80 -11.93
N ASP A 4 2.98 8.00 -11.56
CA ASP A 4 2.09 8.86 -12.36
C ASP A 4 2.68 9.16 -13.75
N LYS A 5 3.97 9.49 -13.82
CA LYS A 5 4.67 9.74 -15.10
C LYS A 5 4.76 8.47 -15.94
N PHE A 6 5.05 7.33 -15.31
CA PHE A 6 5.07 6.04 -16.00
C PHE A 6 3.71 5.71 -16.61
N VAL A 7 2.63 5.79 -15.82
CA VAL A 7 1.27 5.46 -16.26
C VAL A 7 0.79 6.41 -17.37
N ARG A 8 1.05 7.72 -17.25
CA ARG A 8 0.76 8.67 -18.34
C ARG A 8 1.52 8.34 -19.62
N GLY A 9 2.80 7.96 -19.52
CA GLY A 9 3.61 7.52 -20.65
C GLY A 9 3.08 6.24 -21.30
N MET A 10 2.66 5.26 -20.48
CA MET A 10 2.04 4.01 -20.95
C MET A 10 0.75 4.29 -21.73
N TYR A 11 -0.11 5.17 -21.22
CA TYR A 11 -1.32 5.60 -21.94
C TYR A 11 -1.00 6.35 -23.23
N ALA A 12 -0.06 7.29 -23.20
CA ALA A 12 0.37 8.04 -24.38
C ALA A 12 0.96 7.15 -25.48
N ALA A 13 1.55 6.01 -25.11
CA ALA A 13 2.02 4.98 -26.04
C ALA A 13 0.90 4.07 -26.58
N GLY A 14 -0.36 4.32 -26.24
CA GLY A 14 -1.52 3.52 -26.67
C GLY A 14 -1.72 2.24 -25.86
N GLY A 15 -1.23 2.18 -24.61
CA GLY A 15 -1.29 0.99 -23.77
C GLY A 15 -2.69 0.56 -23.31
N ALA A 16 -3.69 1.44 -23.40
CA ALA A 16 -5.04 1.20 -22.86
C ALA A 16 -5.64 -0.16 -23.25
N PRO A 17 -5.62 -0.62 -24.52
CA PRO A 17 -6.24 -1.89 -24.91
C PRO A 17 -5.51 -3.16 -24.45
N TYR A 18 -4.34 -3.03 -23.79
CA TYR A 18 -3.44 -4.16 -23.52
C TYR A 18 -3.44 -4.61 -22.05
N PHE A 19 -4.38 -4.14 -21.24
CA PHE A 19 -4.58 -4.61 -19.87
C PHE A 19 -6.04 -4.54 -19.44
N ASP A 20 -6.42 -5.47 -18.57
CA ASP A 20 -7.78 -5.56 -18.00
C ASP A 20 -7.91 -4.81 -16.66
N ALA A 21 -6.82 -4.71 -15.91
CA ALA A 21 -6.74 -3.98 -14.65
C ALA A 21 -5.37 -3.32 -14.48
N MET A 22 -5.35 -2.19 -13.78
CA MET A 22 -4.10 -1.47 -13.47
C MET A 22 -3.53 -1.98 -12.15
N GLY A 23 -2.32 -2.54 -12.17
CA GLY A 23 -1.58 -2.90 -10.97
C GLY A 23 -0.91 -1.69 -10.31
N VAL A 24 -1.08 -1.52 -9.00
CA VAL A 24 -0.47 -0.43 -8.22
C VAL A 24 0.06 -0.97 -6.89
N ASN A 25 1.27 -0.55 -6.49
CA ASN A 25 1.74 -0.75 -5.11
C ASN A 25 1.33 0.46 -4.28
N ALA A 26 0.82 0.24 -3.07
CA ALA A 26 0.31 1.27 -2.18
C ALA A 26 1.02 1.24 -0.81
N PRO A 27 2.35 1.45 -0.74
CA PRO A 27 3.04 1.62 0.53
C PRO A 27 2.51 2.88 1.24
N GLY A 28 2.21 2.75 2.54
CA GLY A 28 1.67 3.87 3.30
C GLY A 28 2.70 4.80 3.94
N TYR A 29 3.98 4.42 3.90
CA TYR A 29 5.09 5.13 4.56
C TYR A 29 4.79 5.37 6.05
N PHE A 30 4.92 6.58 6.60
CA PHE A 30 4.51 6.88 7.98
C PHE A 30 3.08 7.42 8.08
N ASN A 31 2.43 7.67 6.95
CA ASN A 31 1.16 8.38 6.93
C ASN A 31 0.00 7.42 7.24
N PRO A 32 -1.01 7.89 7.99
CA PRO A 32 -2.24 7.13 8.16
C PRO A 32 -2.94 6.98 6.80
N PRO A 33 -3.70 5.89 6.58
CA PRO A 33 -4.32 5.60 5.29
C PRO A 33 -5.32 6.65 4.83
N GLU A 34 -5.85 7.50 5.71
CA GLU A 34 -6.78 8.57 5.35
C GLU A 34 -6.08 9.82 4.80
N LYS A 35 -4.77 10.00 4.99
CA LYS A 35 -4.07 11.20 4.52
C LYS A 35 -3.98 11.19 3.00
N SER A 36 -4.56 12.19 2.35
CA SER A 36 -4.62 12.29 0.89
C SER A 36 -3.28 12.67 0.25
N PRO A 37 -3.10 12.42 -1.05
CA PRO A 37 -1.93 12.90 -1.80
C PRO A 37 -1.78 14.42 -1.79
N ASP A 38 -2.89 15.17 -1.78
CA ASP A 38 -2.90 16.63 -1.71
C ASP A 38 -2.41 17.14 -0.35
N GLU A 39 -2.74 16.42 0.73
CA GLU A 39 -2.25 16.74 2.08
C GLU A 39 -0.76 16.43 2.22
N THR A 40 -0.28 15.30 1.69
CA THR A 40 1.14 14.95 1.74
C THR A 40 2.02 15.84 0.86
N GLU A 41 1.49 16.39 -0.23
CA GLU A 41 2.20 17.37 -1.06
C GLU A 41 2.45 18.70 -0.33
N LYS A 42 1.48 19.12 0.49
CA LYS A 42 1.57 20.34 1.31
C LYS A 42 2.42 20.15 2.57
N ASP A 43 2.69 18.91 2.95
CA ASP A 43 3.48 18.58 4.12
C ASP A 43 4.93 19.06 3.96
N PRO A 44 5.43 19.95 4.84
CA PRO A 44 6.75 20.54 4.69
C PRO A 44 7.89 19.54 4.80
N GLN A 45 7.67 18.36 5.38
CA GLN A 45 8.72 17.37 5.63
C GLN A 45 9.12 16.60 4.36
N LEU A 46 8.14 16.14 3.57
CA LEU A 46 8.39 15.30 2.38
C LEU A 46 7.98 15.95 1.06
N LYS A 47 6.93 16.79 1.07
CA LYS A 47 6.38 17.47 -0.12
C LYS A 47 6.17 16.52 -1.31
N ALA A 48 5.60 15.35 -1.05
CA ALA A 48 5.47 14.30 -2.05
C ALA A 48 4.06 13.67 -2.02
N ARG A 49 3.44 13.51 -3.19
CA ARG A 49 2.10 12.91 -3.34
C ARG A 49 2.09 11.38 -3.16
N TRP A 50 3.22 10.73 -3.46
CA TRP A 50 3.35 9.26 -3.48
C TRP A 50 3.62 8.64 -2.11
N VAL A 51 3.85 9.44 -1.07
CA VAL A 51 4.21 8.97 0.28
C VAL A 51 2.99 8.63 1.14
N THR A 52 1.89 8.23 0.52
CA THR A 52 0.65 7.83 1.19
C THR A 52 0.00 6.68 0.45
N PHE A 53 -0.69 5.81 1.19
CA PHE A 53 -1.55 4.77 0.66
C PHE A 53 -2.53 5.30 -0.40
N ARG A 54 -3.06 6.51 -0.21
CA ARG A 54 -4.06 7.10 -1.12
C ARG A 54 -3.51 7.63 -2.44
N HIS A 55 -2.21 7.54 -2.70
CA HIS A 55 -1.66 7.93 -4.01
C HIS A 55 -2.22 7.10 -5.17
N VAL A 56 -2.82 5.94 -4.89
CA VAL A 56 -3.65 5.16 -5.81
C VAL A 56 -4.75 6.03 -6.46
N GLU A 57 -5.29 7.01 -5.75
CA GLU A 57 -6.31 7.93 -6.28
C GLU A 57 -5.76 8.81 -7.42
N ASP A 58 -4.47 9.14 -7.42
CA ASP A 58 -3.85 9.87 -8.54
C ASP A 58 -3.70 8.97 -9.78
N ILE A 59 -3.39 7.68 -9.60
CA ILE A 59 -3.40 6.71 -10.70
C ILE A 59 -4.82 6.54 -11.25
N ARG A 60 -5.83 6.48 -10.38
CA ARG A 60 -7.23 6.42 -10.80
C ARG A 60 -7.65 7.63 -11.62
N LYS A 61 -7.25 8.84 -11.23
CA LYS A 61 -7.50 10.06 -12.02
C LYS A 61 -6.90 9.95 -13.43
N ILE A 62 -5.67 9.45 -13.55
CA ILE A 62 -5.02 9.25 -14.85
C ILE A 62 -5.81 8.24 -15.70
N MET A 63 -6.28 7.13 -15.14
CA MET A 63 -7.10 6.17 -15.88
C MET A 63 -8.39 6.82 -16.42
N ILE A 64 -9.08 7.60 -15.57
CA ILE A 64 -10.31 8.31 -15.97
C ILE A 64 -10.03 9.33 -17.08
N GLU A 65 -8.95 10.12 -16.97
CA GLU A 65 -8.52 11.09 -17.99
C GLU A 65 -8.26 10.43 -19.35
N ASN A 66 -7.90 9.15 -19.38
CA ASN A 66 -7.62 8.39 -20.59
C ASN A 66 -8.80 7.49 -21.04
N GLY A 67 -9.99 7.67 -20.46
CA GLY A 67 -11.21 6.96 -20.86
C GLY A 67 -11.37 5.55 -20.28
N ASP A 68 -10.46 5.11 -19.40
CA ASP A 68 -10.44 3.78 -18.76
C ASP A 68 -11.15 3.78 -17.39
N ALA A 69 -12.23 4.53 -17.27
CA ALA A 69 -12.99 4.62 -16.02
C ALA A 69 -13.72 3.30 -15.67
N ASP A 70 -13.94 2.43 -16.65
CA ASP A 70 -14.58 1.12 -16.51
C ASP A 70 -13.62 0.03 -15.98
N LYS A 71 -12.30 0.21 -16.10
CA LYS A 71 -11.30 -0.73 -15.59
C LYS A 71 -11.02 -0.54 -14.10
N GLN A 72 -10.71 -1.66 -13.44
CA GLN A 72 -10.36 -1.67 -12.02
C GLN A 72 -8.86 -1.43 -11.78
N ILE A 73 -8.53 -1.02 -10.55
CA ILE A 73 -7.18 -1.07 -9.99
C ILE A 73 -7.06 -2.32 -9.11
N ALA A 74 -5.94 -3.03 -9.21
CA ALA A 74 -5.53 -4.05 -8.27
C ALA A 74 -4.32 -3.54 -7.47
N ILE A 75 -4.44 -3.48 -6.14
CA ILE A 75 -3.30 -3.20 -5.28
C ILE A 75 -2.52 -4.49 -5.07
N LEU A 76 -1.34 -4.54 -5.70
CA LEU A 76 -0.48 -5.74 -5.72
C LEU A 76 0.32 -5.87 -4.43
N GLU A 77 0.64 -4.75 -3.78
CA GLU A 77 1.33 -4.69 -2.50
C GLU A 77 0.84 -3.48 -1.70
N MET A 78 0.45 -3.69 -0.44
CA MET A 78 0.24 -2.61 0.53
C MET A 78 0.77 -3.02 1.90
N GLY A 79 1.23 -2.03 2.66
CA GLY A 79 1.75 -2.24 4.00
C GLY A 79 2.48 -1.03 4.56
N TRP A 80 2.91 -1.19 5.81
CA TRP A 80 3.72 -0.23 6.56
C TRP A 80 4.89 -0.98 7.19
N THR A 81 6.11 -0.48 7.02
CA THR A 81 7.29 -1.10 7.61
C THR A 81 7.37 -0.81 9.11
N THR A 82 7.86 -1.78 9.86
CA THR A 82 8.19 -1.65 11.30
C THR A 82 9.70 -1.51 11.54
N ASP A 83 10.49 -1.35 10.47
CA ASP A 83 11.95 -1.27 10.52
C ASP A 83 12.45 0.06 11.10
N GLN A 84 12.58 0.13 12.42
CA GLN A 84 13.13 1.30 13.10
C GLN A 84 14.66 1.34 13.14
N VAL A 85 15.33 0.30 12.64
CA VAL A 85 16.79 0.13 12.77
C VAL A 85 17.51 0.56 11.49
N ASN A 86 16.97 0.22 10.32
CA ASN A 86 17.58 0.55 9.04
C ASN A 86 17.50 2.06 8.75
N PRO A 87 18.62 2.79 8.62
CA PRO A 87 18.63 4.23 8.37
C PRO A 87 17.90 4.67 7.10
N THR A 88 17.70 3.76 6.14
CA THR A 88 16.99 4.02 4.89
C THR A 88 15.48 4.04 5.07
N TYR A 89 14.96 3.27 6.04
CA TYR A 89 13.53 3.01 6.23
C TYR A 89 12.97 3.59 7.53
N SER A 90 13.83 3.74 8.54
CA SER A 90 13.43 4.15 9.89
C SER A 90 12.77 5.53 9.96
N TRP A 91 13.03 6.42 8.99
CA TRP A 91 12.36 7.72 8.91
C TRP A 91 10.85 7.63 8.66
N TYR A 92 10.35 6.48 8.18
CA TYR A 92 8.92 6.25 7.95
C TYR A 92 8.36 4.99 8.59
N ALA A 93 9.15 4.31 9.41
CA ALA A 93 8.68 3.15 10.13
C ALA A 93 7.60 3.52 11.15
N VAL A 94 6.66 2.61 11.36
CA VAL A 94 5.60 2.71 12.35
C VAL A 94 5.79 1.63 13.43
N THR A 95 5.06 1.71 14.54
CA THR A 95 5.02 0.60 15.51
C THR A 95 4.18 -0.57 14.97
N GLU A 96 4.31 -1.77 15.56
CA GLU A 96 3.48 -2.92 15.16
C GLU A 96 1.98 -2.67 15.40
N GLU A 97 1.63 -1.91 16.44
CA GLU A 97 0.25 -1.51 16.74
C GLU A 97 -0.28 -0.55 15.68
N GLN A 98 0.51 0.46 15.31
CA GLN A 98 0.16 1.38 14.24
C GLN A 98 0.01 0.65 12.90
N GLN A 99 0.91 -0.29 12.59
CA GLN A 99 0.80 -1.14 11.41
C GLN A 99 -0.56 -1.88 11.40
N ALA A 100 -0.96 -2.46 12.53
CA ALA A 100 -2.23 -3.17 12.66
C ALA A 100 -3.44 -2.26 12.43
N GLU A 101 -3.45 -1.09 13.08
CA GLU A 101 -4.52 -0.10 12.93
C GLU A 101 -4.61 0.43 11.50
N TYR A 102 -3.47 0.72 10.89
CA TYR A 102 -3.40 1.33 9.57
C TYR A 102 -3.85 0.35 8.48
N LEU A 103 -3.47 -0.93 8.58
CA LEU A 103 -3.92 -1.96 7.65
C LEU A 103 -5.45 -2.13 7.69
N VAL A 104 -6.06 -2.21 8.87
CA VAL A 104 -7.53 -2.31 9.00
C VAL A 104 -8.22 -1.08 8.40
N ARG A 105 -7.75 0.12 8.75
CA ARG A 105 -8.35 1.37 8.25
C ARG A 105 -8.16 1.56 6.75
N ALA A 106 -7.08 1.06 6.16
CA ALA A 106 -6.86 1.06 4.71
C ALA A 106 -7.92 0.25 3.97
N TYR A 107 -8.23 -0.96 4.43
CA TYR A 107 -9.31 -1.77 3.87
C TYR A 107 -10.68 -1.12 4.05
N GLN A 108 -10.94 -0.53 5.22
CA GLN A 108 -12.19 0.20 5.47
C GLN A 108 -12.34 1.41 4.55
N TRP A 109 -11.27 2.19 4.36
CA TRP A 109 -11.25 3.33 3.45
C TRP A 109 -11.57 2.89 2.02
N ALA A 110 -10.89 1.85 1.53
CA ALA A 110 -11.11 1.31 0.19
C ALA A 110 -12.55 0.81 0.00
N LYS A 111 -13.11 0.11 0.99
CA LYS A 111 -14.50 -0.35 0.96
C LYS A 111 -15.49 0.82 0.89
N GLN A 112 -15.24 1.90 1.63
CA GLN A 112 -16.14 3.06 1.70
C GLN A 112 -16.03 3.98 0.49
N ASN A 113 -14.82 4.19 -0.04
CA ASN A 113 -14.52 5.27 -0.97
C ASN A 113 -14.08 4.82 -2.36
N TRP A 114 -13.60 3.58 -2.51
CA TRP A 114 -12.98 3.11 -3.75
C TRP A 114 -13.83 2.09 -4.50
N GLN A 115 -14.99 1.71 -3.97
CA GLN A 115 -15.95 0.90 -4.71
C GLN A 115 -16.61 1.74 -5.82
N PRO A 116 -16.85 1.18 -7.02
CA PRO A 116 -16.58 -0.20 -7.44
C PRO A 116 -15.21 -0.40 -8.14
N TRP A 117 -14.35 0.62 -8.18
CA TRP A 117 -13.16 0.62 -9.04
C TRP A 117 -11.93 -0.07 -8.42
N ILE A 118 -11.89 -0.27 -7.11
CA ILE A 118 -10.87 -1.11 -6.48
C ILE A 118 -11.27 -2.59 -6.55
N GLY A 119 -10.37 -3.41 -7.08
CA GLY A 119 -10.49 -4.87 -7.11
C GLY A 119 -9.71 -5.53 -5.99
N LEU A 120 -8.72 -6.35 -6.34
CA LEU A 120 -7.83 -7.03 -5.39
C LEU A 120 -6.99 -6.02 -4.58
N MET A 121 -6.79 -6.32 -3.30
CA MET A 121 -5.85 -5.62 -2.43
C MET A 121 -5.03 -6.61 -1.61
N SER A 122 -3.72 -6.67 -1.86
CA SER A 122 -2.81 -7.62 -1.23
C SER A 122 -1.97 -6.95 -0.13
N SER A 123 -2.25 -7.29 1.13
CA SER A 123 -1.39 -6.90 2.26
C SER A 123 -0.16 -7.79 2.33
N ILE A 124 1.00 -7.17 2.32
CA ILE A 124 2.28 -7.84 2.41
C ILE A 124 2.80 -7.78 3.86
N TYR A 125 3.34 -8.85 4.48
CA TYR A 125 3.57 -10.23 4.02
C TYR A 125 3.15 -11.28 5.08
N ILE A 126 3.01 -12.54 4.68
CA ILE A 126 3.23 -13.68 5.59
C ILE A 126 4.73 -14.01 5.56
N ALA A 127 5.36 -14.16 6.71
CA ALA A 127 6.80 -14.31 6.82
C ALA A 127 7.26 -15.69 6.36
N GLU A 128 8.30 -15.74 5.54
CA GLU A 128 9.03 -16.98 5.24
C GLU A 128 9.88 -17.38 6.45
N TYR A 129 10.03 -18.69 6.70
CA TYR A 129 10.70 -19.21 7.89
C TYR A 129 12.18 -18.80 8.01
N SER A 130 12.84 -18.50 6.89
CA SER A 130 14.27 -18.16 6.83
C SER A 130 14.54 -16.67 6.96
N TRP A 131 13.52 -15.81 6.92
CA TRP A 131 13.71 -14.37 7.04
C TRP A 131 14.19 -13.99 8.44
N SER A 132 14.88 -12.86 8.51
CA SER A 132 15.45 -12.27 9.70
C SER A 132 15.33 -10.75 9.63
N GLU A 133 15.75 -10.04 10.68
CA GLU A 133 15.81 -8.57 10.69
C GLU A 133 16.71 -7.96 9.58
N LYS A 134 17.51 -8.78 8.90
CA LYS A 134 18.32 -8.36 7.73
C LYS A 134 17.50 -8.29 6.44
N ASP A 135 16.34 -8.92 6.40
CA ASP A 135 15.46 -9.01 5.24
C ASP A 135 14.39 -7.92 5.33
N GLU A 136 14.22 -7.11 4.29
CA GLU A 136 13.24 -6.02 4.32
C GLU A 136 11.80 -6.53 4.54
N GLN A 137 11.48 -7.68 3.94
CA GLN A 137 10.16 -8.29 4.01
C GLN A 137 9.77 -8.69 5.44
N TYR A 138 10.76 -8.99 6.30
CA TYR A 138 10.53 -9.28 7.72
C TYR A 138 9.77 -8.14 8.41
N TRP A 139 10.11 -6.90 8.08
CA TRP A 139 9.57 -5.71 8.74
C TRP A 139 8.19 -5.28 8.23
N TYR A 140 7.80 -5.74 7.05
CA TYR A 140 6.44 -5.59 6.52
C TYR A 140 5.53 -6.76 6.92
N ALA A 141 6.09 -7.92 7.23
CA ALA A 141 5.31 -9.12 7.50
C ALA A 141 4.36 -8.96 8.70
N ILE A 142 3.12 -9.44 8.56
CA ILE A 142 2.11 -9.48 9.63
C ILE A 142 2.26 -10.71 10.54
N THR A 143 3.29 -11.51 10.31
CA THR A 143 3.69 -12.68 11.10
C THR A 143 5.20 -12.63 11.32
N ARG A 144 5.73 -13.41 12.27
CA ARG A 144 7.17 -13.61 12.41
C ARG A 144 7.58 -14.97 11.82
N PRO A 145 8.83 -15.09 11.31
CA PRO A 145 9.41 -16.36 10.90
C PRO A 145 9.36 -17.37 12.06
N SER A 146 8.50 -18.38 11.96
CA SER A 146 8.23 -19.31 13.05
C SER A 146 7.72 -20.65 12.52
N PHE A 147 8.17 -21.75 13.15
CA PHE A 147 7.75 -23.12 12.84
C PHE A 147 8.05 -24.03 14.05
N PRO A 148 7.18 -25.03 14.39
CA PRO A 148 5.91 -25.34 13.74
C PRO A 148 4.74 -24.44 14.16
N GLU A 149 4.87 -23.78 15.31
CA GLU A 149 3.83 -22.90 15.83
C GLU A 149 3.96 -21.50 15.22
N PRO A 150 2.84 -20.89 14.79
CA PRO A 150 2.87 -19.55 14.22
C PRO A 150 3.04 -18.48 15.31
N ASP A 151 3.98 -17.58 15.09
CA ASP A 151 4.13 -16.31 15.80
C ASP A 151 3.46 -15.21 14.94
N LEU A 152 2.34 -14.71 15.43
CA LEU A 152 1.47 -13.77 14.73
C LEU A 152 1.70 -12.35 15.28
N ARG A 153 1.86 -11.36 14.40
CA ARG A 153 1.96 -9.95 14.82
C ARG A 153 0.57 -9.36 15.09
N PRO A 154 0.47 -8.23 15.81
CA PRO A 154 -0.79 -7.53 16.03
C PRO A 154 -1.60 -7.31 14.74
N ALA A 155 -0.93 -7.01 13.63
CA ALA A 155 -1.56 -6.80 12.34
C ALA A 155 -2.34 -8.01 11.82
N TYR A 156 -1.84 -9.23 12.00
CA TYR A 156 -2.56 -10.44 11.61
C TYR A 156 -3.86 -10.60 12.39
N HIS A 157 -3.80 -10.40 13.71
CA HIS A 157 -4.99 -10.47 14.57
C HIS A 157 -6.02 -9.41 14.21
N ALA A 158 -5.58 -8.17 13.97
CA ALA A 158 -6.46 -7.07 13.59
C ALA A 158 -7.17 -7.34 12.26
N LEU A 159 -6.44 -7.77 11.23
CA LEU A 159 -7.02 -8.12 9.93
C LEU A 159 -7.96 -9.33 10.00
N LYS A 160 -7.63 -10.34 10.82
CA LYS A 160 -8.49 -11.51 11.03
C LYS A 160 -9.83 -11.14 11.67
N ASN A 161 -9.81 -10.18 12.61
CA ASN A 161 -10.97 -9.80 13.43
C ASN A 161 -11.76 -8.60 12.86
N MET A 162 -11.26 -7.97 11.80
CA MET A 162 -11.91 -6.85 11.11
C MET A 162 -13.31 -7.23 10.57
N PRO A 163 -14.33 -6.36 10.70
CA PRO A 163 -15.62 -6.53 10.01
C PRO A 163 -15.45 -6.51 8.49
N LYS A 164 -16.06 -7.47 7.78
CA LYS A 164 -15.89 -7.67 6.33
C LYS A 164 -17.00 -7.07 5.49
#